data_AF-A0A954N5G0-F1
#
_entry.id   AF-A0A954N5G0-F1
#
_cell.length_a   1.000
_cell.length_b   1.000
_cell.length_c   1.000
_cell.angle_alpha   90.00
_cell.angle_beta   90.00
_cell.angle_gamma   90.00
#
_symmetry.space_group_name_H-M   'P 1'
#
loop_
_entity.id
_entity.type
_entity.pdbx_description
1 polymer ?
#
loop_
_entity_poly.entity_id
_entity_poly.type
_entity_poly.pdbx_seq_one_letter_code
_entity_poly.pdbx_strand_id
1 'polypeptide(L)'
;MNFVESFVNNPVKVTVGVILVVMFGTLSIWSMPIQLTPEVQIPTLTIQTRWPGASPMEVEREIILEQEEQLQSVEGVKKMTSESMDSMGQITMEFAIGTDLADAMLRVNTRLQQVREYPETADEPIISTSNSSDRPICWFILHQRPPQPEVVEKFLKEHPEHR
;
A
#
# COMPACT_ATOMS: atom_id res chain seq x y z
N MET A 1 12.19 55.17 -8.29
CA MET A 1 12.26 54.52 -9.61
C MET A 1 10.83 54.25 -10.07
N ASN A 2 10.35 54.96 -11.10
CA ASN A 2 8.99 54.81 -11.62
C ASN A 2 8.92 53.60 -12.56
N PHE A 3 8.61 52.43 -12.02
CA PHE A 3 8.51 51.19 -12.79
C PHE A 3 7.46 51.27 -13.92
N VAL A 4 6.31 51.89 -13.63
CA VAL A 4 5.21 52.07 -14.59
C VAL A 4 5.65 52.82 -15.84
N GLU A 5 6.39 53.91 -15.66
CA GLU A 5 6.88 54.77 -16.73
C GLU A 5 7.92 54.06 -17.62
N SER A 6 8.72 53.17 -17.03
CA SER A 6 9.72 52.35 -17.74
C SER A 6 9.08 51.26 -18.61
N PHE A 7 8.00 50.64 -18.10
CA PHE A 7 7.22 49.63 -18.84
C PHE A 7 6.39 50.25 -19.97
N VAL A 8 5.82 51.45 -19.79
CA VAL A 8 5.06 52.16 -20.84
C VAL A 8 5.96 52.66 -21.97
N ASN A 9 7.16 53.16 -21.66
CA ASN A 9 8.09 53.68 -22.67
C ASN A 9 8.81 52.60 -23.51
N ASN A 10 8.75 51.32 -23.11
CA ASN A 10 9.42 50.22 -23.82
C ASN A 10 8.45 49.06 -24.14
N PRO A 11 7.43 49.27 -25.00
CA PRO A 11 6.38 48.29 -25.26
C PRO A 11 6.91 46.94 -25.74
N VAL A 12 7.98 46.93 -26.56
CA VAL A 12 8.61 45.70 -27.07
C VAL A 12 9.16 44.82 -25.95
N LYS A 13 9.79 45.42 -24.92
CA LYS A 13 10.33 44.66 -23.78
C LYS A 13 9.22 44.02 -22.96
N VAL A 14 8.09 44.72 -22.79
CA VAL A 14 6.91 44.19 -22.11
C VAL A 14 6.32 43.01 -22.88
N THR A 15 6.16 43.15 -24.19
CA THR A 15 5.64 42.06 -25.04
C THR A 15 6.51 40.81 -24.98
N VAL A 16 7.84 40.96 -25.05
CA VAL A 16 8.77 39.83 -24.91
C VAL A 16 8.65 39.18 -23.53
N GLY A 17 8.53 39.98 -22.47
CA GLY A 17 8.29 39.47 -21.12
C GLY A 17 7.01 38.65 -21.00
N VAL A 18 5.90 39.15 -21.58
CA VAL A 18 4.62 38.42 -21.61
C VAL A 18 4.74 37.12 -22.40
N ILE A 19 5.40 37.12 -23.56
CA ILE A 19 5.62 35.91 -24.37
C ILE A 19 6.39 34.86 -23.56
N LEU A 20 7.45 35.27 -22.85
CA LEU A 20 8.24 34.36 -22.02
C LEU A 20 7.39 33.76 -20.89
N VAL A 21 6.58 34.57 -20.20
CA VAL A 21 5.67 34.09 -19.14
C VAL A 21 4.67 33.08 -19.70
N VAL A 22 4.06 33.36 -20.85
CA VAL A 22 3.10 32.44 -21.50
C VAL A 22 3.80 31.14 -21.92
N MET A 23 5.00 31.23 -22.49
CA MET A 23 5.78 30.07 -22.92
C MET A 23 6.13 29.16 -21.73
N PHE A 24 6.75 29.71 -20.68
CA PHE A 24 7.11 28.93 -19.50
C PHE A 24 5.89 28.44 -18.72
N GLY A 25 4.80 29.22 -18.69
CA GLY A 25 3.53 28.81 -18.09
C GLY A 25 2.94 27.58 -18.81
N THR A 26 2.94 27.59 -20.14
CA THR A 26 2.43 26.47 -20.95
C THR A 26 3.29 25.21 -20.75
N LEU A 27 4.61 25.35 -20.77
CA LEU A 27 5.53 24.24 -20.50
C LEU A 27 5.34 23.66 -19.09
N SER A 28 5.06 24.52 -18.10
CA SER A 28 4.83 24.09 -16.71
C SER A 28 3.55 23.26 -16.59
N ILE A 29 2.47 23.67 -17.26
CA ILE A 29 1.20 22.92 -17.26
C ILE A 29 1.37 21.54 -17.91
N TRP A 30 2.12 21.44 -19.01
CA TRP A 30 2.34 20.16 -19.70
C TRP A 30 3.35 19.23 -19.01
N SER A 31 4.29 19.78 -18.25
CA SER A 31 5.29 18.98 -17.53
C SER A 31 4.84 18.55 -16.13
N MET A 32 3.79 19.16 -15.57
CA MET A 32 3.31 18.84 -14.24
C MET A 32 2.64 17.46 -14.22
N PRO A 33 3.15 16.48 -13.45
CA PRO A 33 2.53 15.17 -13.32
C PRO A 33 1.21 15.31 -12.56
N ILE A 34 0.13 14.77 -13.12
CA ILE A 34 -1.19 14.74 -12.48
C ILE A 34 -1.20 13.58 -11.48
N GLN A 35 -1.39 13.87 -10.20
CA GLN A 35 -1.60 12.88 -9.14
C GLN A 35 -3.04 13.00 -8.65
N LEU A 36 -3.81 11.91 -8.71
CA LEU A 36 -5.25 11.88 -8.36
C LEU A 36 -5.50 11.94 -6.84
N THR A 37 -4.51 11.51 -6.06
CA THR A 37 -4.52 11.53 -4.59
C THR A 37 -3.12 11.92 -4.11
N PRO A 38 -2.98 12.82 -3.12
CA PRO A 38 -1.70 12.97 -2.45
C PRO A 38 -1.36 11.64 -1.77
N GLU A 39 -0.30 10.98 -2.20
CA GLU A 39 0.17 9.74 -1.59
C GLU A 39 0.86 10.08 -0.28
N VAL A 40 0.07 10.14 0.81
CA VAL A 40 0.63 10.25 2.15
C VAL A 40 1.19 8.87 2.51
N GLN A 41 2.50 8.72 2.38
CA GLN A 41 3.21 7.52 2.79
C GLN A 41 3.21 7.46 4.32
N ILE A 42 2.26 6.74 4.88
CA ILE A 42 2.22 6.43 6.30
C ILE A 42 3.15 5.23 6.50
N PRO A 43 4.24 5.36 7.29
CA PRO A 43 5.13 4.25 7.57
C PRO A 43 4.37 3.17 8.37
N THR A 44 4.27 1.97 7.81
CA THR A 44 3.51 0.86 8.38
C THR A 44 4.36 -0.40 8.48
N LEU A 45 4.33 -1.04 9.65
CA LEU A 45 4.92 -2.36 9.88
C LEU A 45 3.82 -3.37 10.12
N THR A 46 3.96 -4.53 9.50
CA THR A 46 3.02 -5.64 9.61
C THR A 46 3.76 -6.83 10.21
N ILE A 47 3.22 -7.37 11.31
CA ILE A 47 3.74 -8.53 12.01
C ILE A 47 2.75 -9.66 11.76
N GLN A 48 3.23 -10.79 11.26
CA GLN A 48 2.41 -11.96 11.00
C GLN A 48 2.94 -13.14 11.80
N THR A 49 2.05 -13.80 12.52
CA THR A 49 2.36 -14.99 13.31
C THR A 49 1.41 -16.10 12.91
N ARG A 50 1.94 -17.26 12.58
CA ARG A 50 1.15 -18.39 12.11
C ARG A 50 1.09 -19.45 13.20
N TRP A 51 -0.10 -19.97 13.46
CA TRP A 51 -0.30 -21.05 14.41
C TRP A 51 -1.27 -22.09 13.84
N PRO A 52 -0.75 -23.06 13.06
CA PRO A 52 -1.58 -24.02 12.34
C PRO A 52 -2.51 -24.83 13.26
N GLY A 53 -3.81 -24.79 12.97
CA GLY A 53 -4.82 -25.57 13.70
C GLY A 53 -5.40 -24.89 14.94
N ALA A 54 -5.01 -23.65 15.24
CA ALA A 54 -5.62 -22.84 16.29
C ALA A 54 -6.85 -22.08 15.78
N SER A 55 -7.89 -22.01 16.61
CA SER A 55 -9.07 -21.20 16.30
C SER A 55 -8.76 -19.70 16.40
N PRO A 56 -9.51 -18.81 15.71
CA PRO A 56 -9.26 -17.36 15.77
C PRO A 56 -9.25 -16.79 17.19
N MET A 57 -10.07 -17.35 18.08
CA MET A 57 -10.19 -16.89 19.48
C MET A 57 -9.00 -17.34 20.34
N GLU A 58 -8.40 -18.49 20.04
CA GLU A 58 -7.15 -18.94 20.67
C GLU A 58 -5.97 -18.11 20.18
N VAL A 59 -5.90 -17.84 18.87
CA VAL A 59 -4.86 -16.97 18.28
C VAL A 59 -4.92 -15.56 18.87
N GLU A 60 -6.13 -15.01 19.03
CA GLU A 60 -6.30 -13.71 19.67
C GLU A 60 -5.73 -13.72 21.09
N ARG A 61 -6.12 -14.71 21.89
CA ARG A 61 -5.81 -14.74 23.32
C ARG A 61 -4.35 -15.04 23.61
N GLU A 62 -3.78 -16.04 22.96
CA GLU A 62 -2.46 -16.58 23.28
C GLU A 62 -1.34 -15.94 22.45
N ILE A 63 -1.65 -15.32 21.31
CA ILE A 63 -0.64 -14.70 20.44
C ILE A 63 -0.84 -13.19 20.36
N ILE A 64 -2.01 -12.73 19.90
CA ILE A 64 -2.22 -11.30 19.62
C ILE A 64 -2.18 -10.46 20.90
N LEU A 65 -2.91 -10.84 21.95
CA LEU A 65 -2.93 -10.06 23.20
C LEU A 65 -1.54 -9.96 23.85
N GLU A 66 -0.80 -11.07 23.88
CA GLU A 66 0.56 -11.11 24.43
C GLU A 66 1.53 -10.24 23.61
N GLN A 67 1.41 -10.27 22.28
CA GLN A 67 2.19 -9.40 21.41
C GLN A 67 1.81 -7.92 21.59
N GLU A 68 0.51 -7.60 21.64
CA GLU A 68 0.02 -6.25 21.85
C GLU A 68 0.52 -5.65 23.16
N GLU A 69 0.51 -6.40 24.26
CA GLU A 69 0.98 -5.93 25.57
C GLU A 69 2.43 -5.43 25.49
N GLN A 70 3.30 -6.16 24.80
CA GLN A 70 4.70 -5.75 24.63
C GLN A 70 4.85 -4.61 23.60
N LEU A 71 4.07 -4.64 22.52
CA LEU A 71 4.15 -3.69 21.42
C LEU A 71 3.57 -2.31 21.76
N GLN A 72 2.64 -2.21 22.70
CA GLN A 72 2.11 -0.93 23.19
C GLN A 72 3.20 0.02 23.73
N SER A 73 4.33 -0.54 24.17
CA SER A 73 5.47 0.21 24.68
C SER A 73 6.43 0.72 23.59
N VAL A 74 6.15 0.46 22.31
CA VAL A 74 6.93 0.96 21.17
C VAL A 74 6.63 2.44 20.96
N GLU A 75 7.67 3.28 21.07
CA GLU A 75 7.55 4.71 20.81
C GLU A 75 7.26 5.02 19.35
N GLY A 76 6.44 6.06 19.10
CA GLY A 76 6.17 6.57 17.76
C GLY A 76 5.05 5.85 17.01
N VAL A 77 4.43 4.83 17.61
CA VAL A 77 3.21 4.20 17.09
C VAL A 77 2.04 5.18 17.22
N LYS A 78 1.40 5.49 16.10
CA LYS A 78 0.19 6.33 16.03
C LYS A 78 -1.08 5.49 16.16
N LYS A 79 -1.07 4.30 15.57
CA LYS A 79 -2.20 3.38 15.57
C LYS A 79 -1.70 1.94 15.47
N MET A 80 -2.32 1.06 16.25
CA MET A 80 -2.11 -0.39 16.20
C MET A 80 -3.46 -1.04 15.91
N THR A 81 -3.49 -1.96 14.95
CA THR A 81 -4.69 -2.70 14.56
C THR A 81 -4.32 -4.17 14.43
N SER A 82 -5.10 -5.06 15.04
CA SER A 82 -4.82 -6.49 15.03
C SER A 82 -6.00 -7.27 14.50
N GLU A 83 -5.71 -8.33 13.77
CA GLU A 83 -6.69 -9.22 13.14
C GLU A 83 -6.30 -10.66 13.43
N SER A 84 -7.24 -11.42 13.99
CA SER A 84 -7.10 -12.85 14.24
C SER A 84 -7.94 -13.63 13.24
N MET A 85 -7.30 -14.56 12.56
CA MET A 85 -7.89 -15.46 11.59
C MET A 85 -7.65 -16.91 12.00
N ASP A 86 -8.29 -17.84 11.31
CA ASP A 86 -8.00 -19.26 11.50
C ASP A 86 -6.52 -19.50 11.19
N SER A 87 -5.82 -20.10 12.16
CA SER A 87 -4.41 -20.47 12.06
C SER A 87 -3.42 -19.30 11.85
N MET A 88 -3.85 -18.05 11.97
CA MET A 88 -3.02 -16.88 11.65
C MET A 88 -3.44 -15.64 12.44
N GLY A 89 -2.46 -14.92 12.99
CA GLY A 89 -2.63 -13.61 13.60
C GLY A 89 -1.82 -12.56 12.87
N GLN A 90 -2.38 -11.37 12.68
CA GLN A 90 -1.71 -10.23 12.05
C GLN A 90 -1.85 -8.97 12.91
N ILE A 91 -0.75 -8.27 13.15
CA ILE A 91 -0.72 -6.97 13.82
C ILE A 91 -0.13 -5.94 12.86
N THR A 92 -0.84 -4.84 12.67
CA THR A 92 -0.46 -3.72 11.81
C THR A 92 -0.23 -2.48 12.65
N MET A 93 0.96 -1.91 12.58
CA MET A 93 1.34 -0.69 13.30
C MET A 93 1.64 0.45 12.34
N GLU A 94 0.91 1.54 12.48
CA GLU A 94 1.11 2.80 11.75
C GLU A 94 1.94 3.75 12.62
N PHE A 95 3.04 4.27 12.08
CA PHE A 95 3.95 5.19 12.76
C PHE A 95 3.71 6.65 12.37
N ALA A 96 4.23 7.57 13.16
CA ALA A 96 4.22 8.99 12.82
C ALA A 96 5.02 9.28 11.53
N ILE A 97 4.56 10.27 10.76
CA ILE A 97 5.23 10.70 9.52
C ILE A 97 6.64 11.22 9.86
N GLY A 98 7.64 10.74 9.12
CA GLY A 98 9.06 11.06 9.35
C GLY A 98 9.79 10.09 10.28
N THR A 99 9.13 9.04 10.77
CA THR A 99 9.77 7.95 11.51
C THR A 99 10.61 7.10 10.55
N ASP A 100 11.84 6.77 10.95
CA ASP A 100 12.68 5.81 10.22
C ASP A 100 12.14 4.39 10.43
N LEU A 101 11.80 3.71 9.32
CA LEU A 101 11.20 2.38 9.32
C LEU A 101 12.18 1.29 9.80
N ALA A 102 13.49 1.46 9.58
CA ALA A 102 14.50 0.51 10.04
C ALA A 102 14.68 0.60 11.56
N ASP A 103 14.74 1.83 12.10
CA ASP A 103 14.78 2.04 13.56
C ASP A 103 13.49 1.54 14.23
N ALA A 104 12.33 1.80 13.61
CA ALA A 104 11.05 1.27 14.09
C ALA A 104 11.04 -0.26 14.09
N MET A 105 11.51 -0.90 13.02
CA MET A 105 11.61 -2.36 12.92
C MET A 105 12.50 -2.95 14.02
N LEU A 106 13.64 -2.31 14.32
CA LEU A 106 14.53 -2.74 15.39
C LEU A 106 13.85 -2.66 16.77
N ARG A 107 13.15 -1.56 17.06
CA ARG A 107 12.40 -1.38 18.31
C ARG A 107 11.30 -2.42 18.45
N VAL A 108 10.53 -2.65 17.39
CA VAL A 108 9.47 -3.65 17.32
C VAL A 108 10.02 -5.05 17.56
N ASN A 109 11.10 -5.43 16.86
CA ASN A 109 11.75 -6.72 17.04
C ASN A 109 12.25 -6.90 18.49
N THR A 110 12.84 -5.86 19.08
CA THR A 110 13.31 -5.89 20.47
C THR A 110 12.16 -6.10 21.46
N ARG A 111 10.97 -5.52 21.20
CA ARG A 111 9.78 -5.73 22.03
C ARG A 111 9.14 -7.09 21.82
N LEU A 112 9.08 -7.58 20.59
CA LEU A 112 8.56 -8.93 20.30
C LEU A 112 9.39 -10.01 21.00
N GLN A 113 10.71 -9.83 21.10
CA GLN A 113 11.58 -10.74 21.85
C GLN A 113 11.33 -10.75 23.37
N GLN A 114 10.58 -9.79 23.91
CA GLN A 114 10.20 -9.74 25.33
C GLN A 114 8.90 -10.50 25.62
N VAL A 115 8.19 -10.97 24.59
CA VAL A 115 7.02 -11.83 24.75
C VAL A 115 7.47 -13.14 25.39
N ARG A 116 6.84 -13.50 26.51
CA ARG A 116 7.37 -14.54 27.41
C ARG A 116 7.32 -15.94 26.81
N GLU A 117 6.23 -16.30 26.14
CA GLU A 117 6.06 -17.66 25.63
C GLU A 117 5.03 -17.67 24.50
N TYR A 118 5.39 -18.31 23.38
CA TYR A 118 4.44 -18.70 22.35
C TYR A 118 4.09 -20.17 22.52
N PRO A 119 2.90 -20.62 22.11
CA PRO A 119 2.60 -22.04 22.03
C PRO A 119 3.66 -22.80 21.22
N GLU A 120 4.05 -24.00 21.64
CA GLU A 120 5.16 -24.76 20.99
C GLU A 120 4.92 -25.05 19.50
N THR A 121 3.66 -25.06 19.07
CA THR A 121 3.27 -25.30 17.67
C THR A 121 3.07 -24.03 16.85
N ALA A 122 3.30 -22.85 17.44
CA ALA A 122 3.25 -21.57 16.75
C ALA A 122 4.60 -21.27 16.08
N ASP A 123 4.54 -20.73 14.87
CA ASP A 123 5.70 -20.23 14.14
C ASP A 123 6.17 -18.89 14.73
N GLU A 124 7.45 -18.56 14.56
CA GLU A 124 7.99 -17.26 14.97
C GLU A 124 7.32 -16.09 14.21
N PRO A 125 7.13 -14.92 14.86
CA PRO A 125 6.54 -13.75 14.21
C PRO A 125 7.45 -13.20 13.11
N ILE A 126 6.89 -13.00 11.93
CA ILE A 126 7.58 -12.41 10.78
C ILE A 126 7.20 -10.93 10.67
N ILE A 127 8.20 -10.06 10.68
CA ILE A 127 8.02 -8.62 10.53
C ILE A 127 8.24 -8.26 9.05
N SER A 128 7.25 -7.63 8.44
CA SER A 128 7.32 -7.10 7.08
C SER A 128 7.01 -5.61 7.04
N THR A 129 7.66 -4.89 6.15
CA THR A 129 7.37 -3.48 5.88
C THR A 129 6.31 -3.43 4.78
N SER A 130 5.09 -3.00 5.12
CA SER A 130 4.08 -2.74 4.08
C SER A 130 4.38 -1.39 3.45
N ASN A 131 5.16 -1.38 2.38
CA ASN A 131 5.21 -0.22 1.50
C ASN A 131 3.90 -0.18 0.69
N SER A 132 3.22 0.97 0.70
CA SER A 132 2.01 1.23 -0.11
C SER A 132 2.19 0.97 -1.62
N SER A 133 3.41 0.72 -2.07
CA SER A 133 3.79 0.43 -3.46
C SER A 133 3.27 -0.91 -4.00
N ASP A 134 2.81 -1.84 -3.16
CA ASP A 134 2.32 -3.16 -3.60
C ASP A 134 0.83 -3.16 -4.01
N ARG A 135 0.20 -1.98 -4.09
CA ARG A 135 -1.20 -1.89 -4.57
C ARG A 135 -1.26 -2.16 -6.08
N PRO A 136 -1.97 -3.20 -6.53
CA PRO A 136 -2.07 -3.53 -7.94
C PRO A 136 -2.76 -2.40 -8.73
N ILE A 137 -2.12 -1.95 -9.81
CA ILE A 137 -2.59 -0.84 -10.67
C ILE A 137 -3.74 -1.30 -11.59
N CYS A 138 -3.71 -2.56 -12.04
CA CYS A 138 -4.72 -3.13 -12.94
C CYS A 138 -4.88 -4.64 -12.71
N TRP A 139 -6.11 -5.13 -12.89
CA TRP A 139 -6.46 -6.55 -12.86
C TRP A 139 -6.90 -6.98 -14.25
N PHE A 140 -6.27 -8.02 -14.79
CA PHE A 140 -6.68 -8.64 -16.05
C PHE A 140 -7.38 -9.98 -15.76
N ILE A 141 -8.60 -10.14 -16.25
CA ILE A 141 -9.34 -11.40 -16.15
C ILE A 141 -9.54 -11.94 -17.57
N LEU A 142 -8.97 -13.12 -17.85
CA LEU A 142 -9.18 -13.81 -19.12
C LEU A 142 -10.33 -14.80 -18.98
N HIS A 143 -11.39 -14.59 -19.76
CA HIS A 143 -12.43 -15.59 -19.95
C HIS A 143 -12.28 -16.23 -21.32
N GLN A 144 -12.53 -17.54 -21.40
CA GLN A 144 -12.66 -18.23 -22.68
C GLN A 144 -13.84 -17.62 -23.44
N ARG A 145 -13.62 -17.30 -24.71
CA ARG A 145 -14.71 -16.91 -25.60
C ARG A 145 -15.68 -18.09 -25.68
N PRO A 146 -16.99 -17.92 -25.36
CA PRO A 146 -17.94 -19.01 -25.49
C PRO A 146 -17.87 -19.56 -26.92
N PRO A 147 -17.86 -20.90 -27.09
CA PRO A 147 -17.71 -21.51 -28.40
C PRO A 147 -18.86 -21.08 -29.29
N GLN A 148 -18.55 -20.77 -30.54
CA GLN A 148 -19.54 -20.37 -31.53
C GLN A 148 -20.55 -21.52 -31.72
N PRO A 149 -21.87 -21.27 -31.72
CA PRO A 149 -22.89 -22.33 -31.77
C PRO A 149 -22.70 -23.32 -32.93
N GLU A 150 -22.18 -22.85 -34.07
CA GLU A 150 -21.87 -23.66 -35.24
C GLU A 150 -20.76 -24.70 -34.99
N VAL A 151 -19.76 -24.34 -34.20
CA VAL A 151 -18.66 -25.24 -33.82
C VAL A 151 -19.16 -26.30 -32.83
N VAL A 152 -20.06 -25.92 -31.93
CA VAL A 152 -20.72 -26.84 -31.00
C VAL A 152 -21.62 -27.83 -31.74
N GLU A 153 -22.43 -27.36 -32.69
CA GLU A 153 -23.31 -28.21 -33.47
C GLU A 153 -22.53 -29.17 -34.38
N LYS A 154 -21.42 -28.70 -34.98
CA LYS A 154 -20.53 -29.54 -35.79
C LYS A 154 -19.85 -30.61 -34.94
N PHE A 155 -19.35 -30.24 -33.75
CA PHE A 155 -18.74 -31.18 -32.79
C PHE A 155 -19.75 -32.26 -32.33
N LEU A 156 -20.99 -31.88 -32.03
CA LEU A 156 -22.06 -32.80 -31.64
C LEU A 156 -22.51 -33.74 -32.78
N LYS A 157 -22.34 -33.33 -34.05
CA LYS A 157 -22.60 -34.19 -35.21
C LYS A 157 -21.46 -35.17 -35.50
N GLU A 158 -20.22 -34.78 -35.25
CA GLU A 158 -19.03 -35.63 -35.42
C GLU A 158 -18.83 -36.62 -34.26
N HIS A 159 -19.35 -36.31 -33.07
CA HIS A 159 -19.30 -37.14 -31.86
C HIS A 159 -20.70 -37.40 -31.27
N PRO A 160 -21.49 -38.31 -31.88
CA PRO A 160 -22.86 -38.59 -31.45
C PRO A 160 -22.97 -39.27 -30.07
N GLU A 161 -21.86 -39.78 -29.52
CA GLU A 161 -21.76 -40.38 -28.19
C GLU A 161 -21.97 -39.41 -27.01
N HIS A 162 -21.98 -38.09 -27.26
CA HIS A 162 -22.10 -37.04 -26.24
C HIS A 162 -23.39 -36.22 -26.33
N ARG A 163 -24.41 -36.71 -27.06
CA ARG A 163 -25.71 -36.05 -27.23
C ARG A 163 -26.69 -36.35 -26.09
#